data_AF-A0A960WW99-F1
#
_entry.id   AF-A0A960WW99-F1
#
_cell.length_a   1.000
_cell.length_b   1.000
_cell.length_c   1.000
_cell.angle_alpha   90.00
_cell.angle_beta   90.00
_cell.angle_gamma   90.00
#
_symmetry.space_group_name_H-M   'P 1'
#
loop_
_entity.id
_entity.type
_entity.pdbx_description
1 polymer ?
#
loop_
_entity_poly.entity_id
_entity_poly.type
_entity_poly.pdbx_seq_one_letter_code
_entity_poly.pdbx_strand_id
1 'polypeptide(L)' 'MQTLVQALRPSLFWDADFAQLDDERHAAHIIQRVVERSTLDEWRATRPHYGDERMKAVVTQLRSL' A
#
# COMPACT_ATOMS: atom_id res chain seq x y z
N MET A 1 -13.17 -0.65 13.22
CA MET A 1 -11.75 -0.90 12.87
C MET A 1 -11.46 -0.03 11.66
N GLN A 2 -10.54 0.93 11.75
CA GLN A 2 -10.15 1.75 10.60
C GLN A 2 -9.25 0.90 9.70
N THR A 3 -9.71 0.57 8.50
CA THR A 3 -8.93 -0.12 7.47
C THR A 3 -7.90 0.84 6.88
N LEU A 4 -6.64 0.40 6.73
CA LEU A 4 -5.53 1.19 6.14
C LEU A 4 -5.94 1.90 4.85
N VAL A 5 -6.77 1.23 4.04
CA VAL A 5 -7.29 1.74 2.78
C VAL A 5 -7.89 3.14 2.92
N GLN A 6 -8.57 3.45 4.03
CA GLN A 6 -9.18 4.78 4.25
C GLN A 6 -8.14 5.90 4.46
N ALA A 7 -6.91 5.57 4.85
CA ALA A 7 -5.81 6.52 4.98
C ALA A 7 -5.06 6.77 3.66
N LEU A 8 -5.39 6.02 2.61
CA LEU A 8 -4.80 6.15 1.29
C LEU A 8 -5.73 6.95 0.39
N ARG A 9 -5.16 7.78 -0.49
CA ARG A 9 -5.96 8.47 -1.50
C ARG A 9 -6.37 7.49 -2.62
N PRO A 10 -7.63 7.55 -3.10
CA PRO A 10 -8.09 6.69 -4.19
C PRO A 10 -7.31 6.91 -5.50
N SER A 11 -6.72 8.10 -5.70
CA SER A 11 -5.89 8.39 -6.88
C SER A 11 -4.59 7.57 -6.97
N LEU A 12 -4.16 6.88 -5.90
CA LEU A 12 -3.08 5.90 -5.97
C LEU A 12 -3.47 4.66 -6.78
N PHE A 13 -4.76 4.36 -6.83
CA PHE A 13 -5.34 3.14 -7.38
C PHE A 13 -6.18 3.45 -8.62
N TRP A 14 -5.61 4.22 -9.55
CA TRP A 14 -6.31 4.62 -10.79
C TRP A 14 -6.73 3.44 -11.70
N ASP A 15 -6.11 2.28 -11.51
CA ASP A 15 -6.34 1.04 -12.28
C ASP A 15 -7.09 -0.04 -11.47
N ALA A 16 -7.48 0.24 -10.22
CA ALA A 16 -8.12 -0.73 -9.34
C ALA A 16 -9.35 -0.14 -8.65
N ASP A 17 -10.31 -1.00 -8.33
CA ASP A 17 -11.50 -0.59 -7.60
C ASP A 17 -11.15 -0.37 -6.12
N PHE A 18 -11.01 0.89 -5.73
CA PHE A 18 -10.63 1.28 -4.37
C PHE A 18 -11.64 0.81 -3.30
N ALA A 19 -12.92 0.65 -3.67
CA ALA A 19 -13.94 0.20 -2.73
C ALA A 19 -13.86 -1.30 -2.42
N GLN A 20 -13.24 -2.08 -3.31
CA GLN A 20 -13.00 -3.51 -3.14
C GLN A 20 -11.59 -3.84 -2.65
N LEU A 21 -10.77 -2.81 -2.38
CA LEU A 21 -9.41 -3.00 -1.93
C LEU A 21 -9.40 -3.57 -0.50
N ASP A 22 -8.94 -4.80 -0.39
CA ASP A 22 -8.67 -5.46 0.89
C ASP A 22 -7.19 -5.32 1.24
N ASP A 23 -6.89 -4.73 2.41
CA ASP A 23 -5.51 -4.44 2.80
C ASP A 23 -4.65 -5.67 3.06
N GLU A 24 -5.23 -6.83 3.38
CA GLU A 24 -4.47 -8.05 3.58
C GLU A 24 -4.27 -8.82 2.27
N ARG A 25 -5.34 -9.02 1.51
CA ARG A 25 -5.34 -9.77 0.24
C ARG A 25 -4.56 -9.05 -0.85
N HIS A 26 -4.62 -7.72 -0.87
CA HIS A 26 -3.93 -6.89 -1.86
C HIS A 26 -2.70 -6.19 -1.29
N ALA A 27 -2.14 -6.66 -0.17
CA ALA A 27 -0.99 -6.04 0.49
C ALA A 27 0.17 -5.74 -0.47
N ALA A 28 0.54 -6.69 -1.36
CA ALA A 28 1.62 -6.48 -2.31
C ALA A 28 1.35 -5.32 -3.29
N HIS A 29 0.12 -5.23 -3.79
CA HIS A 29 -0.31 -4.15 -4.69
C HIS A 29 -0.35 -2.80 -3.96
N ILE A 30 -0.88 -2.77 -2.74
CA ILE A 30 -0.93 -1.56 -1.91
C ILE A 30 0.46 -1.07 -1.59
N ILE A 31 1.33 -1.95 -1.09
CA ILE A 31 2.72 -1.62 -0.75
C ILE A 31 3.44 -1.08 -1.97
N GLN A 32 3.31 -1.73 -3.13
CA GLN A 32 3.89 -1.24 -4.38
C GLN A 32 3.43 0.19 -4.69
N ARG A 33 2.11 0.45 -4.71
CA ARG A 33 1.58 1.79 -4.99
C ARG A 33 2.04 2.83 -3.99
N VAL A 34 2.11 2.45 -2.72
CA VAL A 34 2.56 3.32 -1.65
C VAL A 34 4.04 3.68 -1.85
N VAL A 35 4.89 2.70 -2.15
CA VAL A 35 6.32 2.94 -2.42
C VAL A 35 6.53 3.81 -3.65
N GLU A 36 5.78 3.59 -4.73
CA GLU A 36 5.99 4.28 -6.01
C GLU A 36 5.42 5.70 -6.04
N ARG A 37 4.25 5.94 -5.42
CA ARG A 37 3.43 7.12 -5.69
C ARG A 37 2.81 7.81 -4.46
N SER A 38 3.01 7.29 -3.25
CA SER A 38 2.40 7.91 -2.06
C SER A 38 3.15 9.12 -1.54
N THR A 39 2.48 9.86 -0.65
CA THR A 39 3.08 10.89 0.17
C THR A 39 3.77 10.30 1.40
N LEU A 40 4.63 11.09 2.04
CA LEU A 40 5.29 10.68 3.28
C LEU A 40 4.30 10.33 4.42
N ASP A 41 3.13 10.96 4.42
CA ASP A 41 2.07 10.71 5.41
C ASP A 41 1.44 9.32 5.22
N GLU A 42 1.06 8.98 4.00
CA GLU A 42 0.53 7.67 3.61
C GLU A 42 1.55 6.55 3.86
N TRP A 43 2.84 6.79 3.60
CA TRP A 43 3.91 5.87 3.96
C TRP A 43 3.98 5.63 5.47
N ARG A 44 3.84 6.68 6.28
CA ARG A 44 3.85 6.58 7.75
C ARG A 44 2.63 5.86 8.30
N ALA A 45 1.48 5.91 7.61
CA ALA A 45 0.31 5.11 7.94
C ALA A 45 0.48 3.63 7.53
N THR A 46 1.11 3.38 6.38
CA THR A 46 1.24 2.03 5.79
C THR A 46 2.32 1.18 6.47
N ARG A 47 3.46 1.79 6.82
CA ARG A 47 4.61 1.10 7.44
C ARG A 47 4.27 0.37 8.75
N PRO A 48 3.59 0.98 9.75
CA PRO A 48 3.23 0.28 10.99
C PRO A 48 2.14 -0.77 10.78
N HIS A 49 1.32 -0.65 9.74
CA HIS A 49 0.27 -1.63 9.42
C HIS A 49 0.85 -2.94 8.90
N TYR A 50 1.78 -2.88 7.94
CA TYR A 50 2.37 -4.09 7.35
C TYR A 50 3.64 -4.57 8.04
N GLY A 51 4.36 -3.68 8.74
CA GLY A 51 5.66 -3.96 9.32
C GLY A 51 6.79 -3.92 8.28
N ASP A 52 8.00 -3.65 8.75
CA ASP A 52 9.19 -3.53 7.90
C ASP A 52 9.55 -4.82 7.15
N GLU A 53 9.37 -5.99 7.77
CA GLU A 53 9.66 -7.28 7.13
C GLU A 53 8.79 -7.51 5.89
N ARG A 54 7.47 -7.29 6.01
CA ARG A 54 6.51 -7.48 4.91
C ARG A 54 6.72 -6.44 3.81
N MET A 55 6.95 -5.19 4.19
CA MET A 55 7.29 -4.11 3.25
C MET A 55 8.54 -4.47 2.46
N LYS A 56 9.60 -4.90 3.13
CA LYS A 56 10.85 -5.30 2.49
C LYS A 56 10.65 -6.49 1.56
N ALA A 57 9.97 -7.53 2.00
CA ALA A 57 9.71 -8.72 1.19
C ALA A 57 9.03 -8.35 -0.14
N VAL A 58 7.97 -7.52 -0.09
CA VAL A 58 7.28 -7.06 -1.29
C VAL A 58 8.19 -6.18 -2.16
N VAL A 59 8.82 -5.16 -1.58
CA VAL A 59 9.66 -4.21 -2.33
C VAL A 59 10.83 -4.91 -3.03
N THR A 60 11.45 -5.90 -2.38
CA THR A 60 12.55 -6.67 -2.99
C THR A 60 12.10 -7.61 -4.11
N GLN A 61 10.81 -7.92 -4.19
CA GLN A 61 10.23 -8.72 -5.26
C GLN A 61 9.70 -7.87 -6.43
N LEU A 62 9.64 -6.55 -6.28
CA LEU A 62 9.24 -5.66 -7.36
C LEU A 62 10.30 -5.67 -8.46
N ARG A 63 9.87 -5.96 -9.68
CA ARG A 63 10.75 -6.01 -10.86
C ARG A 63 11.07 -4.62 -11.43
N SER A 64 10.40 -3.58 -10.96
CA SER A 64 10.58 -2.20 -11.43
C SER A 64 10.19 -1.22 -10.31
N LEU A 65 10.98 -0.15 -10.18
CA LEU A 65 10.76 1.01 -9.32
C LEU A 65 11.00 2.27 -10.17
#